data_AF-A0A370X4G1-F1
#
_entry.id   AF-A0A370X4G1-F1
#
_cell.length_a   1.000
_cell.length_b   1.000
_cell.length_c   1.000
_cell.angle_alpha   90.00
_cell.angle_beta   90.00
_cell.angle_gamma   90.00
#
_symmetry.space_group_name_H-M   'P 1'
#
loop_
_entity.id
_entity.type
_entity.pdbx_description
1 polymer ?
#
loop_
_entity_poly.entity_id
_entity_poly.type
_entity_poly.pdbx_seq_one_letter_code
_entity_poly.pdbx_strand_id
1 'polypeptide(L)'
;MKQKPVQCVVLGLTFILPSIAFAFQGQQLKVGVSVTGGCTFEDGTVQHAHFGSHLAGRPHSPVAANGYVEFWCSPGTTIQIGVDDGQNPNAGMRRMKGPGPTDYISYTLQHNPQQAIGGGPGAATRVNVDFTLPADAMLNAAQGEYEDTVTVTANE
;
A
#
# COMPACT_ATOMS: atom_id res chain seq x y z
N MET A 1 -61.93 -30.67 88.35
CA MET A 1 -61.85 -29.69 87.24
C MET A 1 -61.10 -28.47 87.77
N LYS A 2 -59.86 -28.24 87.30
CA LYS A 2 -58.92 -27.25 87.84
C LYS A 2 -58.59 -26.22 86.77
N GLN A 3 -58.86 -24.94 87.04
CA GLN A 3 -58.41 -23.79 86.24
C GLN A 3 -56.90 -23.58 86.40
N LYS A 4 -56.19 -23.25 85.30
CA LYS A 4 -54.80 -22.79 85.26
C LYS A 4 -54.56 -21.93 84.00
N PRO A 5 -53.51 -21.08 83.97
CA PRO A 5 -53.68 -19.63 83.91
C PRO A 5 -53.24 -18.96 82.58
N VAL A 6 -53.66 -17.69 82.48
CA VAL A 6 -53.31 -16.68 81.47
C VAL A 6 -51.80 -16.50 81.32
N GLN A 7 -51.30 -16.57 80.08
CA GLN A 7 -49.96 -16.14 79.69
C GLN A 7 -50.06 -14.96 78.70
N CYS A 8 -49.54 -13.81 79.12
CA CYS A 8 -49.30 -12.63 78.30
C CYS A 8 -48.17 -12.92 77.29
N VAL A 9 -48.49 -12.86 76.00
CA VAL A 9 -47.48 -12.83 74.93
C VAL A 9 -47.09 -11.38 74.68
N VAL A 10 -45.81 -11.08 74.95
CA VAL A 10 -45.17 -9.78 74.70
C VAL A 10 -45.03 -9.58 73.20
N LEU A 11 -45.69 -8.56 72.67
CA LEU A 11 -45.60 -8.13 71.27
C LEU A 11 -44.29 -7.36 71.09
N GLY A 12 -43.25 -8.02 70.58
CA GLY A 12 -41.99 -7.38 70.20
C GLY A 12 -42.16 -6.52 68.96
N LEU A 13 -42.13 -5.20 69.13
CA LEU A 13 -42.18 -4.22 68.06
C LEU A 13 -40.78 -4.11 67.40
N THR A 14 -40.54 -4.87 66.34
CA THR A 14 -39.34 -4.76 65.51
C THR A 14 -39.43 -3.50 64.63
N PHE A 15 -38.61 -2.50 64.95
CA PHE A 15 -38.43 -1.28 64.17
C PHE A 15 -37.62 -1.61 62.90
N ILE A 16 -38.31 -1.78 61.76
CA ILE A 16 -37.68 -2.05 60.46
C ILE A 16 -37.15 -0.72 59.91
N LEU A 17 -35.84 -0.50 60.03
CA LEU A 17 -35.15 0.60 59.35
C LEU A 17 -35.19 0.35 57.83
N PRO A 18 -35.74 1.26 57.00
CA PRO A 18 -35.71 1.10 55.55
C PRO A 18 -34.27 1.32 55.06
N SER A 19 -33.60 0.25 54.64
CA SER A 19 -32.32 0.34 53.94
C SER A 19 -32.55 0.97 52.57
N ILE A 20 -32.09 2.21 52.39
CA ILE A 20 -32.15 2.93 51.11
C ILE A 20 -31.09 2.31 50.19
N ALA A 21 -31.49 1.38 49.33
CA ALA A 21 -30.62 0.84 48.29
C ALA A 21 -30.51 1.85 47.15
N PHE A 22 -29.34 2.46 46.97
CA PHE A 22 -29.03 3.24 45.77
C PHE A 22 -28.86 2.28 44.59
N ALA A 23 -29.83 2.22 43.68
CA ALA A 23 -29.68 1.48 42.44
C ALA A 23 -28.69 2.20 41.52
N PHE A 24 -27.50 1.63 41.35
CA PHE A 24 -26.53 2.11 40.38
C PHE A 24 -27.04 1.80 38.97
N GLN A 25 -27.51 2.83 38.24
CA GLN A 25 -27.92 2.68 36.84
C GLN A 25 -26.73 2.97 35.92
N GLY A 26 -26.03 1.91 35.53
CA GLY A 26 -24.99 1.97 34.50
C GLY A 26 -25.48 1.29 33.21
N GLN A 27 -25.40 1.98 32.07
CA GLN A 27 -25.49 1.34 30.76
C GLN A 27 -24.09 1.07 30.23
N GLN A 28 -23.88 -0.14 29.69
CA GLN A 28 -22.62 -0.50 29.04
C GLN A 28 -22.70 -0.12 27.57
N LEU A 29 -21.78 0.74 27.13
CA LEU A 29 -21.65 1.13 25.74
C LEU A 29 -20.48 0.35 25.12
N LYS A 30 -20.72 -0.32 23.99
CA LYS A 30 -19.64 -0.94 23.20
C LYS A 30 -19.01 0.13 22.32
N VAL A 31 -17.69 0.26 22.42
CA VAL A 31 -16.87 1.06 21.50
C VAL A 31 -16.17 0.09 20.55
N GLY A 32 -16.25 0.34 19.25
CA GLY A 32 -15.62 -0.50 18.23
C GLY A 32 -15.07 0.33 17.08
N VAL A 33 -14.06 -0.20 16.41
CA VAL A 33 -13.45 0.33 15.19
C VAL A 33 -13.26 -0.81 14.19
N SER A 34 -13.45 -0.52 12.91
CA SER A 34 -13.09 -1.43 11.82
C SER A 34 -11.79 -0.96 11.19
N VAL A 35 -10.81 -1.86 11.06
CA VAL A 35 -9.52 -1.59 10.42
C VAL A 35 -9.42 -2.48 9.19
N THR A 36 -9.34 -1.88 8.01
CA THR A 36 -9.16 -2.58 6.74
C THR A 36 -7.69 -2.49 6.29
N GLY A 37 -7.17 -3.55 5.69
CA GLY A 37 -5.88 -3.51 5.01
C GLY A 37 -5.94 -2.63 3.77
N GLY A 38 -4.77 -2.21 3.30
CA GLY A 38 -4.62 -1.30 2.17
C GLY A 38 -3.16 -0.96 1.91
N CYS A 39 -2.88 -0.50 0.68
CA CYS A 39 -1.58 0.00 0.25
C CYS A 39 -1.64 1.45 -0.25
N THR A 40 -0.53 2.18 -0.09
CA THR A 40 -0.33 3.53 -0.62
C THR A 40 1.08 3.65 -1.18
N PHE A 41 1.26 4.49 -2.20
CA PHE A 41 2.59 4.92 -2.62
C PHE A 41 3.17 5.86 -1.57
N GLU A 42 4.48 5.77 -1.35
CA GLU A 42 5.18 6.78 -0.57
C GLU A 42 5.50 7.99 -1.48
N ASP A 43 5.05 9.17 -1.08
CA ASP A 43 5.29 10.39 -1.84
C ASP A 43 6.78 10.74 -1.83
N GLY A 44 7.38 10.92 -3.02
CA GLY A 44 8.75 11.42 -3.18
C GLY A 44 9.85 10.38 -3.44
N THR A 45 9.52 9.09 -3.52
CA THR A 45 10.49 7.99 -3.76
C THR A 45 10.40 7.38 -5.16
N VAL A 46 10.06 8.21 -6.17
CA VAL A 46 10.19 7.83 -7.58
C VAL A 46 11.59 8.21 -8.05
N GLN A 47 12.44 7.21 -8.30
CA GLN A 47 13.72 7.46 -8.96
C GLN A 47 13.60 7.25 -10.47
N HIS A 48 13.89 8.31 -11.22
CA HIS A 48 13.91 8.30 -12.67
C HIS A 48 15.12 7.51 -13.18
N ALA A 49 14.89 6.50 -14.02
CA ALA A 49 15.93 5.82 -14.76
C ALA A 49 16.39 6.69 -15.95
N HIS A 50 17.70 6.83 -16.13
CA HIS A 50 18.27 7.53 -17.27
C HIS A 50 19.42 6.70 -17.83
N PHE A 51 19.41 6.43 -19.15
CA PHE A 51 20.43 5.60 -19.81
C PHE A 51 21.77 6.32 -20.02
N GLY A 52 21.89 7.58 -19.59
CA GLY A 52 23.06 8.42 -19.79
C GLY A 52 23.04 9.13 -21.15
N SER A 53 24.09 9.89 -21.42
CA SER A 53 24.25 10.62 -22.69
C SER A 53 25.02 9.79 -23.71
N HIS A 54 24.47 9.70 -24.92
CA HIS A 54 25.05 8.93 -26.03
C HIS A 54 25.21 9.78 -27.28
N LEU A 55 26.14 9.39 -28.16
CA LEU A 55 26.32 10.05 -29.45
C LEU A 55 25.34 9.47 -30.46
N ALA A 56 24.52 10.33 -31.07
CA ALA A 56 23.55 9.94 -32.09
C ALA A 56 24.22 9.16 -33.25
N GLY A 57 23.59 8.05 -33.66
CA GLY A 57 24.06 7.21 -34.76
C GLY A 57 25.33 6.39 -34.49
N ARG A 58 25.90 6.46 -33.29
CA ARG A 58 27.08 5.68 -32.92
C ARG A 58 26.65 4.30 -32.37
N PRO A 59 27.26 3.20 -32.83
CA PRO A 59 27.04 1.89 -32.20
C PRO A 59 27.38 1.92 -30.71
N HIS A 60 26.60 1.19 -29.92
CA HIS A 60 26.81 1.06 -28.49
C HIS A 60 26.57 -0.39 -28.05
N SER A 61 27.09 -0.76 -26.89
CA SER A 61 26.69 -2.01 -26.23
C SER A 61 25.34 -1.83 -25.55
N PRO A 62 24.61 -2.90 -25.19
CA PRO A 62 23.40 -2.78 -24.39
C PRO A 62 23.67 -1.99 -23.11
N VAL A 63 22.77 -1.06 -22.76
CA VAL A 63 22.91 -0.19 -21.59
C VAL A 63 21.77 -0.46 -20.62
N ALA A 64 22.10 -0.57 -19.34
CA ALA A 64 21.11 -0.73 -18.28
C ALA A 64 20.91 0.60 -17.54
N ALA A 65 19.68 0.85 -17.10
CA ALA A 65 19.33 1.91 -16.17
C ALA A 65 18.34 1.36 -15.15
N ASN A 66 18.39 1.85 -13.92
CA ASN A 66 17.52 1.37 -12.84
C ASN A 66 16.67 2.52 -12.33
N GLY A 67 15.43 2.20 -11.98
CA GLY A 67 14.49 3.03 -11.25
C GLY A 67 13.87 2.22 -10.12
N TYR A 68 13.17 2.88 -9.22
CA TYR A 68 12.37 2.19 -8.22
C TYR A 68 11.17 3.03 -7.79
N VAL A 69 10.18 2.34 -7.23
CA VAL A 69 9.07 2.93 -6.49
C VAL A 69 8.93 2.23 -5.14
N GLU A 70 8.45 2.96 -4.14
CA GLU A 70 8.23 2.44 -2.80
C GLU A 70 6.75 2.52 -2.45
N PHE A 71 6.25 1.46 -1.84
CA PHE A 71 4.87 1.36 -1.39
C PHE A 71 4.83 0.91 0.06
N TRP A 72 3.93 1.54 0.80
CA TRP A 72 3.57 1.11 2.14
C TRP A 72 2.30 0.27 2.07
N CYS A 73 2.30 -0.90 2.68
CA CYS A 73 1.14 -1.78 2.76
C CYS A 73 0.88 -2.20 4.20
N SER A 74 -0.40 -2.29 4.56
CA SER A 74 -0.84 -2.82 5.84
C SER A 74 -0.32 -4.24 6.07
N PRO A 75 -0.01 -4.65 7.32
CA PRO A 75 0.57 -5.95 7.60
C PRO A 75 -0.25 -7.11 7.00
N GLY A 76 0.41 -8.01 6.27
CA GLY A 76 -0.23 -9.20 5.70
C GLY A 76 -1.04 -8.96 4.42
N THR A 77 -1.11 -7.72 3.92
CA THR A 77 -1.73 -7.41 2.62
C THR A 77 -0.83 -7.95 1.52
N THR A 78 -1.33 -8.88 0.71
CA THR A 78 -0.61 -9.39 -0.46
C THR A 78 -0.95 -8.51 -1.66
N ILE A 79 0.05 -8.06 -2.39
CA ILE A 79 -0.14 -7.30 -3.62
C ILE A 79 0.54 -7.95 -4.82
N GLN A 80 -0.07 -7.81 -5.99
CA GLN A 80 0.54 -8.05 -7.28
C GLN A 80 1.02 -6.72 -7.87
N ILE A 81 2.26 -6.71 -8.33
CA ILE A 81 2.89 -5.53 -8.91
C ILE A 81 2.83 -5.63 -10.42
N GLY A 82 2.18 -4.66 -11.06
CA GLY A 82 2.12 -4.52 -12.51
C GLY A 82 2.90 -3.30 -12.99
N VAL A 83 3.47 -3.38 -14.18
CA VAL A 83 4.04 -2.23 -14.91
C VAL A 83 3.46 -2.22 -16.30
N ASP A 84 2.95 -1.07 -16.74
CA ASP A 84 2.36 -0.92 -18.07
C ASP A 84 3.42 -0.85 -19.20
N ASP A 85 2.98 -0.55 -20.42
CA ASP A 85 3.84 -0.45 -21.60
C ASP A 85 4.32 0.99 -21.88
N GLY A 86 4.07 1.92 -20.96
CA GLY A 86 4.41 3.34 -21.10
C GLY A 86 3.40 4.16 -21.90
N GLN A 87 3.75 5.42 -22.18
CA GLN A 87 2.91 6.35 -22.94
C GLN A 87 3.06 6.20 -24.45
N ASN A 88 4.15 5.57 -24.91
CA ASN A 88 4.47 5.49 -26.34
C ASN A 88 4.61 4.05 -26.90
N PRO A 89 3.79 3.07 -26.47
CA PRO A 89 3.93 1.70 -26.91
C PRO A 89 3.61 1.55 -28.40
N ASN A 90 4.22 0.56 -29.05
CA ASN A 90 3.85 0.15 -30.40
C ASN A 90 4.08 -1.34 -30.60
N ALA A 91 3.04 -2.04 -31.04
CA ALA A 91 3.08 -3.47 -31.33
C ALA A 91 3.71 -4.32 -30.21
N GLY A 92 3.44 -3.98 -28.94
CA GLY A 92 3.99 -4.68 -27.76
C GLY A 92 5.42 -4.30 -27.38
N MET A 93 6.01 -3.30 -28.03
CA MET A 93 7.31 -2.74 -27.64
C MET A 93 7.13 -1.42 -26.90
N ARG A 94 7.85 -1.27 -25.78
CA ARG A 94 7.97 -0.01 -25.05
C ARG A 94 8.98 0.89 -25.75
N ARG A 95 8.68 2.19 -25.82
CA ARG A 95 9.51 3.15 -26.56
C ARG A 95 9.54 4.51 -25.89
N MET A 96 10.68 5.17 -25.94
CA MET A 96 10.82 6.57 -25.57
C MET A 96 10.60 7.45 -26.80
N LYS A 97 9.88 8.57 -26.63
CA LYS A 97 9.59 9.54 -27.67
C LYS A 97 10.68 10.61 -27.71
N GLY A 98 11.26 10.83 -28.88
CA GLY A 98 12.26 11.86 -29.15
C GLY A 98 11.70 13.19 -29.68
N PRO A 99 12.56 14.08 -30.18
CA PRO A 99 12.17 15.42 -30.62
C PRO A 99 11.37 15.44 -31.94
N GLY A 100 11.70 14.58 -32.90
CA GLY A 100 11.03 14.49 -34.20
C GLY A 100 9.76 13.62 -34.18
N PRO A 101 8.82 13.79 -35.11
CA PRO A 101 7.50 13.14 -35.08
C PRO A 101 7.56 11.61 -35.12
N THR A 102 8.61 11.06 -35.70
CA THR A 102 8.84 9.61 -35.85
C THR A 102 10.02 9.12 -35.02
N ASP A 103 10.58 9.97 -34.17
CA ASP A 103 11.75 9.63 -33.36
C ASP A 103 11.31 8.83 -32.15
N TYR A 104 11.65 7.54 -32.17
CA TYR A 104 11.37 6.62 -31.08
C TYR A 104 12.57 5.71 -30.85
N ILE A 105 12.86 5.44 -29.58
CA ILE A 105 13.88 4.48 -29.15
C ILE A 105 13.21 3.41 -28.33
N SER A 106 13.31 2.15 -28.77
CA SER A 106 12.72 1.02 -28.04
C SER A 106 13.59 0.62 -26.85
N TYR A 107 12.94 0.17 -25.78
CA TYR A 107 13.62 -0.36 -24.60
C TYR A 107 12.81 -1.54 -24.03
N THR A 108 13.45 -2.31 -23.15
CA THR A 108 12.77 -3.35 -22.38
C THR A 108 12.86 -3.02 -20.90
N LEU A 109 11.88 -3.48 -20.11
CA LEU A 109 11.94 -3.38 -18.66
C LEU A 109 11.61 -4.72 -18.02
N GLN A 110 12.15 -4.93 -16.83
CA GLN A 110 11.77 -5.99 -15.91
C GLN A 110 11.62 -5.36 -14.52
N HIS A 111 10.75 -5.92 -13.68
CA HIS A 111 10.59 -5.44 -12.32
C HIS A 111 10.66 -6.57 -11.31
N ASN A 112 11.10 -6.24 -10.11
CA ASN A 112 11.16 -7.17 -8.99
C ASN A 112 10.91 -6.41 -7.68
N PRO A 113 10.03 -6.92 -6.80
CA PRO A 113 9.27 -8.17 -6.93
C PRO A 113 8.04 -8.07 -7.84
N GLN A 114 7.53 -9.22 -8.30
CA GLN A 114 6.23 -9.32 -8.99
C GLN A 114 5.06 -9.37 -7.99
N GLN A 115 5.34 -9.83 -6.77
CA GLN A 115 4.39 -9.94 -5.68
C GLN A 115 5.08 -9.56 -4.37
N ALA A 116 4.38 -8.86 -3.49
CA ALA A 116 4.88 -8.50 -2.17
C ALA A 116 3.83 -8.70 -1.08
N ILE A 117 4.30 -8.82 0.16
CA ILE A 117 3.45 -8.85 1.35
C ILE A 117 3.80 -7.65 2.21
N GLY A 118 2.79 -6.86 2.57
CA GLY A 118 2.95 -5.67 3.40
C GLY A 118 3.54 -6.00 4.77
N GLY A 119 4.63 -5.30 5.12
CA GLY A 119 5.30 -5.41 6.41
C GLY A 119 4.69 -4.53 7.51
N GLY A 120 3.72 -3.67 7.17
CA GLY A 120 3.14 -2.71 8.10
C GLY A 120 4.04 -1.52 8.41
N PRO A 121 3.97 -0.94 9.61
CA PRO A 121 4.52 0.39 9.90
C PRO A 121 6.07 0.51 9.83
N GLY A 122 6.80 -0.59 9.65
CA GLY A 122 8.25 -0.61 9.73
C GLY A 122 9.03 -0.66 8.42
N ALA A 123 8.41 -0.97 7.28
CA ALA A 123 9.12 -1.08 6.01
C ALA A 123 8.23 -0.81 4.81
N ALA A 124 8.57 0.24 4.05
CA ALA A 124 8.16 0.35 2.67
C ALA A 124 8.71 -0.84 1.90
N THR A 125 7.90 -1.39 1.00
CA THR A 125 8.42 -2.36 0.05
C THR A 125 8.87 -1.62 -1.19
N ARG A 126 10.07 -1.95 -1.66
CA ARG A 126 10.65 -1.38 -2.87
C ARG A 126 10.40 -2.29 -4.06
N VAL A 127 9.84 -1.74 -5.14
CA VAL A 127 9.89 -2.35 -6.47
C VAL A 127 11.06 -1.75 -7.21
N ASN A 128 12.05 -2.56 -7.54
CA ASN A 128 13.07 -2.17 -8.50
C ASN A 128 12.54 -2.39 -9.92
N VAL A 129 12.79 -1.43 -10.80
CA VAL A 129 12.45 -1.49 -12.21
C VAL A 129 13.75 -1.32 -13.00
N ASP A 130 14.17 -2.41 -13.64
CA ASP A 130 15.41 -2.49 -14.40
C ASP A 130 15.08 -2.30 -15.88
N PHE A 131 15.64 -1.26 -16.48
CA PHE A 131 15.46 -0.90 -17.87
C PHE A 131 16.69 -1.29 -18.68
N THR A 132 16.48 -1.75 -19.91
CA THR A 132 17.56 -2.11 -20.84
C THR A 132 17.33 -1.48 -22.20
N LEU A 133 18.37 -0.83 -22.69
CA LEU A 133 18.47 -0.27 -24.02
C LEU A 133 19.29 -1.20 -24.92
N PRO A 134 18.68 -1.84 -25.95
CA PRO A 134 19.38 -2.72 -26.88
C PRO A 134 20.47 -1.99 -27.69
N ALA A 135 21.55 -2.70 -28.06
CA ALA A 135 22.76 -2.16 -28.73
C ALA A 135 22.53 -1.37 -30.04
N ASP A 136 21.40 -1.62 -30.70
CA ASP A 136 21.01 -1.07 -31.99
C ASP A 136 19.88 -0.03 -31.90
N ALA A 137 19.35 0.19 -30.70
CA ALA A 137 18.16 1.03 -30.48
C ALA A 137 18.39 2.51 -30.85
N MET A 138 19.63 2.98 -30.86
CA MET A 138 20.00 4.37 -31.17
C MET A 138 20.64 4.57 -32.55
N LEU A 139 20.76 3.54 -33.39
CA LEU A 139 21.45 3.63 -34.69
C LEU A 139 20.88 4.71 -35.61
N ASN A 140 19.58 4.93 -35.57
CA ASN A 140 18.87 5.91 -36.39
C ASN A 140 18.24 7.04 -35.55
N ALA A 141 18.62 7.16 -34.28
CA ALA A 141 18.07 8.18 -33.40
C ALA A 141 18.59 9.58 -33.80
N ALA A 142 17.68 10.53 -33.94
CA ALA A 142 18.04 11.94 -34.03
C ALA A 142 18.60 12.44 -32.69
N GLN A 143 19.42 13.50 -32.74
CA GLN A 143 19.91 14.16 -31.53
C GLN A 143 18.75 14.81 -30.76
N GLY A 144 18.65 14.50 -29.47
CA GLY A 144 17.70 15.12 -28.54
C GLY A 144 17.42 14.23 -27.33
N GLU A 145 16.53 14.69 -26.47
CA GLU A 145 16.06 13.92 -25.33
C GLU A 145 14.95 12.96 -25.75
N TYR A 146 14.95 11.76 -25.15
CA TYR A 146 13.95 10.73 -25.38
C TYR A 146 13.36 10.33 -24.04
N GLU A 147 12.04 10.45 -23.92
CA GLU A 147 11.35 10.19 -22.66
C GLU A 147 10.17 9.24 -22.86
N ASP A 148 9.88 8.45 -21.83
CA ASP A 148 8.64 7.68 -21.70
C ASP A 148 8.20 7.74 -20.25
N THR A 149 6.90 7.59 -20.00
CA THR A 149 6.36 7.48 -18.64
C THR A 149 5.65 6.15 -18.52
N VAL A 150 6.12 5.30 -17.60
CA VAL A 150 5.51 4.01 -17.25
C VAL A 150 4.75 4.13 -15.93
N THR A 151 3.64 3.41 -15.81
CA THR A 151 2.86 3.34 -14.58
C THR A 151 3.13 2.04 -13.85
N VAL A 152 3.55 2.13 -12.59
CA VAL A 152 3.60 0.97 -11.68
C VAL A 152 2.30 0.91 -10.90
N THR A 153 1.70 -0.28 -10.81
CA THR A 153 0.44 -0.53 -10.11
C THR A 153 0.63 -1.60 -9.04
N ALA A 154 -0.02 -1.41 -7.90
CA ALA A 154 -0.13 -2.39 -6.82
C ALA A 154 -1.60 -2.82 -6.74
N ASN A 155 -1.89 -4.07 -7.09
CA ASN A 155 -3.24 -4.63 -7.08
C ASN A 155 -3.37 -5.62 -5.92
N GLU A 156 -4.39 -5.44 -5.08
CA GLU A 156 -4.74 -6.30 -3.93
C GLU A 156 -5.65 -7.47 -4.31
#